data_AF-A0A377R248-F1
#
_entry.id   AF-A0A377R248-F1
#
_cell.length_a   1.000
_cell.length_b   1.000
_cell.length_c   1.000
_cell.angle_alpha   90.00
_cell.angle_beta   90.00
_cell.angle_gamma   90.00
#
_symmetry.space_group_name_H-M   'P 1'
#
loop_
_entity.id
_entity.type
_entity.pdbx_description
1 polymer ?
#
loop_
_entity_poly.entity_id
_entity_poly.type
_entity_poly.pdbx_seq_one_letter_code
_entity_poly.pdbx_strand_id
1 'polypeptide(L)'
;MPTIRAGGVFPTFAKGSAVENLAPCPQYPNWFACRIAGRDTYVPACFVADGRLLCDYNPTELRVSKGDKVMLAAVCYQWALVGKDGETGWLPFEILSGGLDGFHAGGSA
;
A
#
# COMPACT_ATOMS: atom_id res chain seq x y z
N MET A 1 8.90 -21.42 3.25
CA MET A 1 8.74 -19.97 3.43
C MET A 1 7.25 -19.66 3.42
N PRO A 2 6.71 -18.86 4.35
CA PRO A 2 5.28 -18.59 4.36
C PRO A 2 4.94 -17.72 3.14
N THR A 3 4.19 -18.30 2.21
CA THR A 3 3.56 -17.58 1.11
C THR A 3 2.37 -16.80 1.70
N ILE A 4 2.63 -15.64 2.30
CA ILE A 4 1.54 -14.73 2.67
C ILE A 4 0.94 -14.24 1.35
N ARG A 5 -0.22 -14.78 1.00
CA ARG A 5 -1.04 -14.23 -0.07
C ARG A 5 -1.52 -12.88 0.42
N ALA A 6 -1.00 -11.80 -0.15
CA ALA A 6 -1.37 -10.42 0.20
C ALA A 6 -2.84 -10.06 -0.14
N GLY A 7 -3.61 -11.02 -0.68
CA GLY A 7 -5.05 -10.87 -0.88
C GLY A 7 -5.84 -11.07 0.42
N GLY A 8 -6.36 -9.98 0.98
CA GLY A 8 -7.30 -10.01 2.09
C GLY A 8 -7.91 -8.64 2.35
N VAL A 9 -9.13 -8.61 2.88
CA VAL A 9 -9.71 -7.39 3.46
C VAL A 9 -9.26 -7.33 4.91
N PHE A 10 -8.58 -6.25 5.28
CA PHE A 10 -8.06 -6.03 6.62
C PHE A 10 -8.80 -4.90 7.32
N PRO A 11 -9.00 -5.01 8.65
CA PRO A 11 -9.34 -3.83 9.43
C PRO A 11 -8.16 -2.85 9.44
N THR A 12 -8.44 -1.58 9.71
CA THR A 12 -7.38 -0.64 10.06
C THR A 12 -6.82 -1.02 11.43
N PHE A 13 -5.53 -1.32 11.47
CA PHE A 13 -4.79 -1.52 12.71
C PHE A 13 -4.41 -0.16 13.28
N ALA A 14 -4.67 0.07 14.56
CA ALA A 14 -4.39 1.35 15.19
C ALA A 14 -2.88 1.56 15.39
N LYS A 15 -2.46 2.83 15.40
CA LYS A 15 -1.14 3.24 15.87
C LYS A 15 -0.82 2.59 17.22
N GLY A 16 0.42 2.13 17.37
CA GLY A 16 0.91 1.46 18.57
C GLY A 16 0.57 -0.03 18.64
N SER A 17 -0.21 -0.58 17.70
CA SER A 17 -0.45 -2.04 17.61
C SER A 17 0.88 -2.79 17.54
N ALA A 18 0.95 -3.94 18.21
CA ALA A 18 2.11 -4.81 18.19
C ALA A 18 2.31 -5.42 16.79
N VAL A 19 3.56 -5.46 16.36
CA VAL A 19 4.00 -6.08 15.11
C VAL A 19 4.89 -7.27 15.47
N GLU A 20 4.40 -8.47 15.19
CA GLU A 20 5.04 -9.73 15.55
C GLU A 20 5.70 -10.37 14.33
N ASN A 21 6.68 -11.25 14.56
CA ASN A 21 7.31 -12.08 13.52
C ASN A 21 7.85 -11.28 12.33
N LEU A 22 8.44 -10.11 12.59
CA LEU A 22 8.97 -9.21 11.56
C LEU A 22 10.10 -9.92 10.78
N ALA A 23 9.85 -10.21 9.51
CA ALA A 23 10.80 -10.87 8.61
C ALA A 23 10.93 -10.06 7.30
N PRO A 24 12.15 -9.79 6.80
CA PRO A 24 12.33 -9.07 5.53
C PRO A 24 11.59 -9.73 4.38
N CYS A 25 10.93 -8.94 3.52
CA CYS A 25 10.34 -9.41 2.27
C CYS A 25 11.40 -9.40 1.15
N PRO A 26 11.83 -10.55 0.60
CA PRO A 26 12.89 -10.57 -0.41
C PRO A 26 12.52 -9.82 -1.70
N GLN A 27 11.23 -9.80 -2.04
CA GLN A 27 10.73 -9.13 -3.24
C GLN A 27 10.66 -7.60 -3.07
N TYR A 28 10.46 -7.12 -1.84
CA TYR A 28 10.27 -5.72 -1.53
C TYR A 28 11.17 -5.32 -0.35
N PRO A 29 12.41 -4.87 -0.60
CA PRO A 29 13.45 -4.70 0.43
C PRO A 29 13.11 -3.76 1.61
N ASN A 30 12.13 -2.87 1.43
CA ASN A 30 11.67 -1.95 2.46
C ASN A 30 10.36 -2.40 3.13
N TRP A 31 10.01 -3.68 2.98
CA TRP A 31 8.79 -4.26 3.51
C TRP A 31 9.11 -5.48 4.36
N PHE A 32 8.32 -5.66 5.41
CA PHE A 32 8.40 -6.82 6.28
C PHE A 32 7.13 -7.66 6.17
N ALA A 33 7.29 -8.97 6.05
CA ALA A 33 6.25 -9.92 6.43
C ALA A 33 6.14 -9.91 7.96
N CYS A 34 4.92 -9.86 8.47
CA CYS A 34 4.67 -9.75 9.90
C CYS A 34 3.28 -10.27 10.26
N ARG A 35 2.97 -10.24 11.55
CA ARG A 35 1.65 -10.53 12.10
C ARG A 35 1.19 -9.38 12.98
N ILE A 36 0.01 -8.83 12.70
CA ILE A 36 -0.60 -7.72 13.46
C ILE A 36 -2.00 -8.15 13.87
N ALA A 37 -2.30 -8.07 15.16
CA ALA A 37 -3.60 -8.51 15.73
C ALA A 37 -4.04 -9.90 15.23
N GLY A 38 -3.09 -10.85 15.18
CA GLY A 38 -3.34 -12.22 14.75
C GLY A 38 -3.49 -12.44 13.24
N ARG A 39 -3.24 -11.43 12.40
CA ARG A 39 -3.33 -11.51 10.95
C ARG A 39 -1.96 -11.37 10.30
N ASP A 40 -1.62 -12.33 9.44
CA ASP A 40 -0.38 -12.28 8.67
C ASP A 40 -0.53 -11.27 7.53
N THR A 41 0.42 -10.35 7.41
CA THR A 41 0.36 -9.22 6.48
C THR A 41 1.75 -8.67 6.18
N TYR A 42 1.81 -7.63 5.36
CA TYR A 42 3.02 -6.87 5.09
C TYR A 42 2.91 -5.46 5.67
N VAL A 43 4.03 -4.89 6.07
CA VAL A 43 4.12 -3.50 6.58
C VAL A 43 5.38 -2.84 6.03
N PRO A 44 5.33 -1.57 5.60
CA PRO A 44 6.54 -0.88 5.18
C PRO A 44 7.43 -0.58 6.39
N ALA A 45 8.75 -0.62 6.19
CA ALA A 45 9.73 -0.45 7.24
C ALA A 45 9.57 0.89 7.99
N CYS A 46 9.19 1.95 7.28
CA CYS A 46 8.96 3.27 7.87
C CYS A 46 7.71 3.37 8.76
N PHE A 47 6.87 2.34 8.82
CA PHE A 47 5.66 2.32 9.68
C PHE A 47 5.89 1.57 10.99
N VAL A 48 7.09 1.01 11.20
CA VAL A 48 7.40 0.20 12.38
C VAL A 48 8.60 0.76 13.13
N ALA A 49 8.46 0.92 14.44
CA ALA A 49 9.57 1.13 15.36
C ALA A 49 9.30 0.36 16.65
N ASP A 50 10.35 -0.21 17.26
CA ASP A 50 10.27 -0.93 18.53
C ASP A 50 9.17 -2.01 18.57
N GLY A 51 8.99 -2.72 17.44
CA GLY A 51 7.98 -3.77 17.30
C GLY A 51 6.53 -3.25 17.31
N ARG A 52 6.30 -1.98 17.00
CA ARG A 52 4.98 -1.33 17.01
C ARG A 52 4.72 -0.47 15.79
N LEU A 53 3.45 -0.34 15.42
CA LEU A 53 3.01 0.60 14.40
C LEU A 53 3.19 2.06 14.82
N LEU A 54 3.73 2.88 13.93
CA LEU A 54 3.93 4.33 14.12
C LEU A 54 2.68 5.15 13.77
N CYS A 55 1.76 4.58 13.01
CA CYS A 55 0.52 5.19 12.54
C CYS A 55 -0.60 4.15 12.40
N ASP A 56 -1.82 4.62 12.16
CA ASP A 56 -2.91 3.75 11.74
C ASP A 56 -2.58 3.16 10.37
N TYR A 57 -2.81 1.86 10.20
CA TYR A 57 -2.38 1.13 9.02
C TYR A 57 -3.43 0.15 8.54
N ASN A 58 -3.80 0.24 7.27
CA ASN A 58 -4.61 -0.74 6.59
C ASN A 58 -3.80 -1.32 5.41
N PRO A 59 -3.41 -2.62 5.44
CA PRO A 59 -2.65 -3.26 4.37
C PRO A 59 -3.52 -3.75 3.21
N THR A 60 -4.82 -3.43 3.17
CA THR A 60 -5.73 -3.92 2.11
C THR A 60 -5.28 -3.41 0.75
N GLU A 61 -5.08 -4.34 -0.19
CA GLU A 61 -4.84 -4.04 -1.59
C GLU A 61 -6.14 -3.60 -2.26
N LEU A 62 -6.07 -2.57 -3.12
CA LEU A 62 -7.23 -2.13 -3.88
C LEU A 62 -7.45 -3.06 -5.07
N ARG A 63 -8.69 -3.48 -5.31
CA ARG A 63 -9.02 -4.28 -6.50
C ARG A 63 -9.24 -3.36 -7.69
N VAL A 64 -8.41 -3.51 -8.71
CA VAL A 64 -8.50 -2.72 -9.95
C VAL A 64 -8.34 -3.60 -11.19
N SER A 65 -8.83 -3.11 -12.31
CA SER A 65 -8.58 -3.67 -13.65
C SER A 65 -7.68 -2.74 -14.46
N LYS A 66 -6.99 -3.29 -15.47
CA LYS A 66 -6.20 -2.47 -16.40
C LYS A 66 -7.12 -1.44 -17.07
N GLY A 67 -6.73 -0.18 -17.00
CA GLY A 67 -7.50 0.95 -17.54
C GLY A 67 -8.36 1.68 -16.50
N ASP A 68 -8.50 1.14 -15.28
CA ASP A 68 -9.14 1.87 -14.19
C ASP A 68 -8.37 3.15 -13.86
N LYS A 69 -9.10 4.24 -13.64
CA LYS A 69 -8.55 5.49 -13.10
C LYS A 69 -8.57 5.43 -11.58
N VAL A 70 -7.45 5.77 -10.96
CA VAL A 70 -7.31 5.86 -9.51
C VAL A 70 -6.68 7.20 -9.13
N MET A 71 -6.95 7.68 -7.92
CA MET A 71 -6.30 8.85 -7.35
C MET A 71 -5.10 8.41 -6.52
N LEU A 72 -3.90 8.88 -6.85
CA LEU A 72 -2.71 8.64 -6.05
C LEU A 72 -2.73 9.50 -4.78
N ALA A 73 -2.75 8.87 -3.61
CA ALA A 73 -2.73 9.57 -2.33
C ALA A 73 -1.30 9.67 -1.76
N ALA A 74 -0.54 8.58 -1.81
CA ALA A 74 0.84 8.53 -1.33
C ALA A 74 1.64 7.43 -2.03
N VAL A 75 2.96 7.59 -2.06
CA VAL A 75 3.90 6.53 -2.48
C VAL A 75 4.74 6.16 -1.26
N CYS A 76 4.83 4.85 -0.99
CA CYS A 76 5.63 4.29 0.08
C CYS A 76 6.51 3.17 -0.49
N TYR A 77 7.76 3.52 -0.83
CA TYR A 77 8.70 2.63 -1.50
C TYR A 77 8.11 2.03 -2.79
N GLN A 78 7.93 0.71 -2.86
CA GLN A 78 7.47 -0.02 -4.05
C GLN A 78 5.93 -0.01 -4.23
N TRP A 79 5.17 0.55 -3.28
CA TRP A 79 3.70 0.55 -3.34
C TRP A 79 3.13 1.95 -3.22
N ALA A 80 1.95 2.14 -3.80
CA ALA A 80 1.17 3.36 -3.72
C ALA A 80 -0.14 3.12 -2.97
N LEU A 81 -0.47 4.06 -2.09
CA LEU A 81 -1.81 4.19 -1.55
C LEU A 81 -2.65 4.98 -2.55
N VAL A 82 -3.74 4.37 -3.00
CA VAL A 82 -4.62 4.94 -4.02
C VAL A 82 -6.08 4.90 -3.58
N GLY A 83 -6.89 5.79 -4.15
CA GLY A 83 -8.34 5.82 -3.98
C GLY A 83 -9.10 5.58 -5.28
N LYS A 84 -10.22 4.85 -5.20
CA LYS A 84 -11.16 4.62 -6.32
C LYS A 84 -12.56 4.38 -5.75
N ASP A 85 -13.59 5.03 -6.31
CA ASP A 85 -15.00 4.79 -5.96
C ASP A 85 -15.31 4.86 -4.45
N GLY A 86 -14.61 5.73 -3.72
CA GLY A 86 -14.75 5.88 -2.27
C GLY A 86 -13.98 4.85 -1.43
N GLU A 87 -13.33 3.87 -2.06
CA GLU A 87 -12.42 2.92 -1.43
C GLU A 87 -10.97 3.42 -1.48
N THR A 88 -10.16 2.96 -0.53
CA THR A 88 -8.71 3.22 -0.48
C THR A 88 -7.97 1.92 -0.25
N GLY A 89 -6.87 1.72 -0.96
CA GLY A 89 -6.04 0.53 -0.80
C GLY A 89 -4.71 0.65 -1.53
N TRP A 90 -3.89 -0.39 -1.39
CA TRP A 90 -2.54 -0.43 -1.93
C TRP A 90 -2.50 -1.05 -3.32
N LEU A 91 -1.64 -0.51 -4.19
CA LEU A 91 -1.25 -1.11 -5.47
C LEU A 91 0.27 -1.08 -5.63
N PRO A 92 0.88 -2.05 -6.33
CA PRO A 92 2.28 -1.93 -6.72
C PRO A 92 2.47 -0.65 -7.54
N PHE A 93 3.46 0.17 -7.19
CA PHE A 93 3.63 1.45 -7.88
C PHE A 93 3.97 1.27 -9.37
N GLU A 94 4.69 0.19 -9.71
CA GLU A 94 5.11 -0.13 -11.07
C GLU A 94 3.96 -0.41 -12.05
N ILE A 95 2.77 -0.77 -11.55
CA ILE A 95 1.60 -1.03 -12.41
C ILE A 95 0.82 0.25 -12.73
N LEU A 96 1.17 1.38 -12.12
CA LEU A 96 0.55 2.66 -12.37
C LEU A 96 1.26 3.37 -13.53
N SER A 97 0.48 3.94 -14.45
CA SER A 97 0.99 4.84 -15.49
C SER A 97 0.34 6.21 -15.34
N GLY A 98 1.16 7.26 -15.32
CA GLY A 98 0.68 8.64 -15.35
C GLY A 98 0.09 8.99 -16.71
N GLY A 99 -1.15 9.49 -16.73
CA GLY A 99 -1.76 10.13 -17.88
C GLY A 99 -1.93 11.61 -17.60
N LEU A 100 -1.25 12.47 -18.37
CA LEU A 100 -1.70 13.86 -18.51
C LEU A 100 -2.90 13.83 -19.45
N ASP A 101 -4.10 13.60 -18.91
CA ASP A 101 -5.32 13.83 -19.68
C ASP A 101 -5.46 15.35 -19.91
N GLY A 102 -4.87 15.84 -21.00
CA GLY A 102 -5.24 17.09 -21.67
C GLY A 102 -4.76 18.40 -21.05
N PHE A 103 -3.47 18.72 -21.11
CA PHE A 103 -3.08 20.13 -21.19
C PHE A 103 -3.35 20.60 -22.64
N HIS A 104 -4.56 21.12 -22.89
CA HIS A 104 -4.76 21.97 -24.07
C HIS A 104 -3.97 23.25 -23.80
N ALA A 105 -2.73 23.31 -24.29
CA ALA A 105 -2.07 24.58 -24.50
C ALA A 105 -2.97 25.35 -25.47
N GLY A 106 -3.80 26.23 -24.93
CA GLY A 106 -4.51 27.24 -25.68
C GLY A 106 -3.44 28.12 -26.32
N GLY A 107 -3.03 27.75 -27.54
CA GLY A 107 -2.49 28.72 -28.47
C GLY A 107 -3.58 29.76 -28.70
N SER A 108 -3.30 30.99 -28.30
CA SER A 108 -3.99 32.14 -28.85
C SER A 108 -2.92 33.11 -29.31
N ALA A 109 -3.20 33.60 -30.51
CA ALA A 109 -2.33 34.24 -31.48
C ALA A 109 -1.67 35.53 -31.00
#